data_AF-A0A524KWM0-F1
#
_entry.id   AF-A0A524KWM0-F1
#
_cell.length_a   1.000
_cell.length_b   1.000
_cell.length_c   1.000
_cell.angle_alpha   90.00
_cell.angle_beta   90.00
_cell.angle_gamma   90.00
#
_symmetry.space_group_name_H-M   'P 1'
#
loop_
_entity.id
_entity.type
_entity.pdbx_description
1 polymer ?
#
loop_
_entity_poly.entity_id
_entity_poly.type
_entity_poly.pdbx_seq_one_letter_code
_entity_poly.pdbx_strand_id
1 'polypeptide(L)'
;MDPQARGKSRDIPFMDRVFTPDERRLIRGSSDPDMMLWSMWAGKETGYKAIRRRYPAVSSAPGRYEVQLPCTGDHVPESGTVHTPCGPISIRFFITGDYVHCIGATADEEVDAIVWDVRKITWTHSSPNVESGFVREMARRSISVYLGEQPEAVDIIRPNEDRGLAPPVVRIGRKPPAINLSMSHDGRFAACAFSVYHAQSGTR
;
A
#
# COMPACT_ATOMS: atom_id res chain seq x y z
N MET A 1 -15.29 8.54 6.89
CA MET A 1 -14.77 7.18 6.65
C MET A 1 -15.97 6.42 6.17
N ASP A 2 -15.82 5.57 5.15
CA ASP A 2 -16.94 4.83 4.55
C ASP A 2 -17.81 4.19 5.66
N PRO A 3 -19.16 4.28 5.59
CA PRO A 3 -20.05 3.61 6.55
C PRO A 3 -19.72 2.13 6.79
N GLN A 4 -19.22 1.41 5.77
CA GLN A 4 -18.84 0.00 5.90
C GLN A 4 -17.55 -0.23 6.70
N ALA A 5 -16.70 0.80 6.80
CA ALA A 5 -15.45 0.77 7.55
C ALA A 5 -15.62 1.14 9.03
N ARG A 6 -16.78 1.70 9.41
CA ARG A 6 -17.12 2.06 10.79
C ARG A 6 -17.58 0.85 11.61
N GLY A 7 -17.21 0.82 12.88
CA GLY A 7 -17.52 -0.23 13.84
C GLY A 7 -16.67 -1.50 13.70
N LYS A 8 -15.72 -1.54 12.77
CA LYS A 8 -14.91 -2.74 12.50
C LYS A 8 -14.01 -3.10 13.67
N SER A 9 -13.62 -2.10 14.48
CA SER A 9 -12.88 -2.28 15.74
C SER A 9 -13.60 -3.15 16.78
N ARG A 10 -14.91 -3.36 16.63
CA ARG A 10 -15.75 -4.18 17.53
C ARG A 10 -15.92 -5.62 17.05
N ASP A 11 -15.46 -5.95 15.84
CA ASP A 11 -15.51 -7.31 15.30
C ASP A 11 -14.37 -8.16 15.90
N ILE A 12 -14.65 -8.82 17.02
CA ILE A 12 -13.66 -9.59 17.77
C ILE A 12 -13.01 -10.69 16.91
N PRO A 13 -13.74 -11.54 16.15
CA PRO A 13 -13.12 -12.53 15.29
C PRO A 13 -12.18 -11.95 14.22
N PHE A 14 -12.55 -10.80 13.62
CA PHE A 14 -11.65 -10.12 12.70
C PHE A 14 -10.40 -9.60 13.41
N MET A 15 -10.59 -8.93 14.56
CA MET A 15 -9.50 -8.36 15.34
C MET A 15 -8.48 -9.42 15.75
N ASP A 16 -8.96 -10.57 16.23
CA ASP A 16 -8.12 -11.65 16.72
C ASP A 16 -7.34 -12.38 15.63
N ARG A 17 -7.89 -12.39 14.41
CA ARG A 17 -7.24 -13.00 13.25
C ARG A 17 -6.17 -12.11 12.63
N VAL A 18 -6.34 -10.79 12.70
CA VAL A 18 -5.54 -9.83 11.93
C VAL A 18 -4.47 -9.15 12.78
N PHE A 19 -4.78 -8.84 14.04
CA PHE A 19 -3.94 -7.99 14.89
C PHE A 19 -3.35 -8.75 16.08
N THR A 20 -2.13 -8.39 16.45
CA THR A 20 -1.46 -8.91 17.64
C THR A 20 -2.15 -8.41 18.92
N PRO A 21 -1.89 -9.02 20.10
CA PRO A 21 -2.37 -8.48 21.38
C PRO A 21 -2.02 -7.00 21.59
N ASP A 22 -0.80 -6.58 21.24
CA ASP A 22 -0.34 -5.20 21.43
C ASP A 22 -1.02 -4.22 20.46
N GLU A 23 -1.16 -4.61 19.18
CA GLU A 23 -1.92 -3.84 18.20
C GLU A 23 -3.38 -3.67 18.62
N ARG A 24 -4.04 -4.73 19.10
CA ARG A 24 -5.42 -4.64 19.62
C ARG A 24 -5.53 -3.73 20.83
N ARG A 25 -4.52 -3.71 21.71
CA ARG A 25 -4.49 -2.81 22.87
C ARG A 25 -4.41 -1.35 22.42
N LEU A 26 -3.55 -1.04 21.44
CA LEU A 26 -3.42 0.29 20.86
C LEU A 26 -4.71 0.73 20.14
N ILE A 27 -5.32 -0.15 19.34
CA ILE A 27 -6.60 0.13 18.66
C ILE A 27 -7.69 0.47 19.68
N ARG A 28 -7.85 -0.33 20.73
CA ARG A 28 -8.89 -0.12 21.75
C ARG A 28 -8.64 1.09 22.64
N GLY A 29 -7.39 1.48 22.82
CA GLY A 29 -7.00 2.64 23.61
C GLY A 29 -7.05 3.96 22.86
N SER A 30 -7.26 3.95 21.53
CA SER A 30 -7.30 5.15 20.71
C SER A 30 -8.61 5.93 20.88
N SER A 31 -8.53 7.25 20.72
CA SER A 31 -9.68 8.16 20.63
C SER A 31 -10.57 7.85 19.40
N ASP A 32 -10.00 7.30 18.33
CA ASP A 32 -10.71 6.79 17.16
C ASP A 32 -10.22 5.36 16.82
N PRO A 33 -10.83 4.33 17.42
CA PRO A 33 -10.44 2.94 17.22
C PRO A 33 -10.56 2.45 15.78
N ASP A 34 -11.54 2.91 15.02
CA ASP A 34 -11.68 2.47 13.63
C ASP A 34 -10.58 3.07 12.75
N MET A 35 -10.26 4.36 12.94
CA MET A 35 -9.12 4.97 12.26
C MET A 35 -7.82 4.26 12.60
N MET A 36 -7.56 3.98 13.87
CA MET A 36 -6.36 3.25 14.29
C MET A 36 -6.28 1.86 13.66
N LEU A 37 -7.40 1.13 13.63
CA LEU A 37 -7.51 -0.18 12.98
C LEU A 37 -7.14 -0.10 11.50
N TRP A 38 -7.68 0.86 10.76
CA TRP A 38 -7.41 1.00 9.33
C TRP A 38 -5.99 1.45 9.04
N SER A 39 -5.38 2.26 9.92
CA SER A 39 -3.95 2.58 9.86
C SER A 39 -3.09 1.33 10.04
N MET A 40 -3.36 0.51 11.06
CA MET A 40 -2.61 -0.74 11.25
C MET A 40 -2.81 -1.73 10.10
N TRP A 41 -4.03 -1.86 9.57
CA TRP A 41 -4.29 -2.69 8.41
C TRP A 41 -3.54 -2.20 7.15
N ALA A 42 -3.57 -0.89 6.88
CA ALA A 42 -2.85 -0.31 5.75
C ALA A 42 -1.32 -0.46 5.89
N GLY A 43 -0.79 -0.36 7.12
CA GLY A 43 0.61 -0.64 7.41
C GLY A 43 0.99 -2.09 7.11
N LYS A 44 0.21 -3.05 7.61
CA LYS A 44 0.39 -4.50 7.34
C LYS A 44 0.47 -4.81 5.84
N GLU A 45 -0.53 -4.32 5.10
CA GLU A 45 -0.60 -4.50 3.64
C GLU A 45 0.59 -3.85 2.92
N THR A 46 1.04 -2.68 3.39
CA THR A 46 2.21 -1.99 2.85
C THR A 46 3.49 -2.79 3.07
N GLY A 47 3.72 -3.27 4.30
CA GLY A 47 4.86 -4.11 4.63
C GLY A 47 4.89 -5.39 3.78
N TYR A 48 3.76 -6.09 3.67
CA TYR A 48 3.64 -7.27 2.82
C TYR A 48 3.98 -6.98 1.35
N LYS A 49 3.38 -5.94 0.76
CA LYS A 49 3.58 -5.60 -0.65
C LYS A 49 5.02 -5.16 -0.94
N ALA A 50 5.67 -4.46 -0.01
CA ALA A 50 7.07 -4.07 -0.13
C ALA A 50 7.98 -5.30 -0.21
N ILE A 51 7.84 -6.24 0.73
CA ILE A 51 8.75 -7.39 0.79
C ILE A 51 8.43 -8.50 -0.22
N ARG A 52 7.15 -8.67 -0.59
CA ARG A 52 6.70 -9.71 -1.54
C ARG A 52 7.41 -9.62 -2.88
N ARG A 53 7.80 -8.41 -3.30
CA ARG A 53 8.54 -8.18 -4.55
C ARG A 53 9.94 -8.80 -4.52
N ARG A 54 10.66 -8.66 -3.40
CA ARG A 54 11.99 -9.22 -3.24
C ARG A 54 11.98 -10.69 -2.85
N TYR A 55 10.93 -11.10 -2.12
CA TYR A 55 10.77 -12.45 -1.59
C TYR A 55 9.41 -13.07 -1.98
N PRO A 56 9.29 -13.62 -3.22
CA PRO A 56 8.05 -14.23 -3.73
C PRO A 56 7.59 -15.50 -2.99
N ALA A 57 8.31 -15.96 -1.98
CA ALA A 57 7.88 -17.08 -1.14
C ALA A 57 7.21 -16.61 0.16
N VAL A 58 7.22 -15.30 0.47
CA VAL A 58 6.74 -14.81 1.76
C VAL A 58 5.22 -14.94 1.88
N SER A 59 4.78 -15.32 3.09
CA SER A 59 3.37 -15.50 3.44
C SER A 59 2.67 -14.16 3.62
N SER A 60 1.41 -14.06 3.19
CA SER A 60 0.54 -12.91 3.41
C SER A 60 -0.16 -12.90 4.79
N ALA A 61 0.24 -13.78 5.72
CA ALA A 61 -0.37 -13.85 7.05
C ALA A 61 -0.19 -12.51 7.82
N PRO A 62 -1.26 -11.78 8.16
CA PRO A 62 -1.17 -10.43 8.74
C PRO A 62 -0.39 -10.34 10.06
N GLY A 63 -0.44 -11.41 10.86
CA GLY A 63 0.33 -11.50 12.12
C GLY A 63 1.85 -11.53 11.95
N ARG A 64 2.37 -11.66 10.73
CA ARG A 64 3.81 -11.56 10.43
C ARG A 64 4.28 -10.15 10.11
N TYR A 65 3.37 -9.19 10.10
CA TYR A 65 3.60 -7.79 9.71
C TYR A 65 3.19 -6.90 10.88
N GLU A 66 3.95 -6.89 11.96
CA GLU A 66 3.58 -6.10 13.15
C GLU A 66 3.82 -4.61 12.88
N VAL A 67 2.82 -3.78 13.12
CA VAL A 67 2.92 -2.33 12.96
C VAL A 67 3.26 -1.68 14.28
N GLN A 68 4.39 -0.98 14.32
CA GLN A 68 4.80 -0.15 15.42
C GLN A 68 4.64 1.32 15.04
N LEU A 69 3.83 2.02 15.82
CA LEU A 69 3.59 3.45 15.68
C LEU A 69 4.32 4.17 16.82
N PRO A 70 4.97 5.31 16.58
CA PRO A 70 5.53 6.11 17.65
C PRO A 70 4.41 6.48 18.64
N CYS A 71 4.70 6.45 19.94
CA CYS A 71 3.74 6.84 20.97
C CYS A 71 3.51 8.35 20.94
N THR A 72 2.68 8.84 20.02
CA THR A 72 2.37 10.27 19.86
C THR A 72 0.96 10.58 20.33
N GLY A 73 0.67 10.35 21.62
CA GLY A 73 -0.59 10.76 22.26
C GLY A 73 -1.87 10.39 21.49
N ASP A 74 -2.88 11.27 21.52
CA ASP A 74 -4.16 11.12 20.81
C ASP A 74 -4.09 11.49 19.32
N HIS A 75 -2.90 11.75 18.78
CA HIS A 75 -2.75 12.17 17.40
C HIS A 75 -2.83 11.00 16.44
N VAL A 76 -3.37 11.29 15.26
CA VAL A 76 -3.39 10.40 14.11
C VAL A 76 -1.95 10.05 13.75
N PRO A 77 -1.59 8.76 13.53
CA PRO A 77 -0.22 8.40 13.20
C PRO A 77 0.17 8.99 11.85
N GLU A 78 1.30 9.71 11.81
CA GLU A 78 1.87 10.22 10.57
C GLU A 78 2.83 9.21 9.94
N SER A 79 3.58 8.47 10.77
CA SER A 79 4.58 7.49 10.33
C SER A 79 4.69 6.33 11.32
N GLY A 80 5.47 5.32 10.94
CA GLY A 80 5.81 4.19 11.80
C GLY A 80 6.71 3.17 11.11
N THR A 81 6.81 1.99 11.70
CA THR A 81 7.61 0.88 11.18
C THR A 81 6.76 -0.38 11.14
N VAL A 82 6.89 -1.16 10.07
CA VAL A 82 6.33 -2.51 9.99
C VAL A 82 7.47 -3.51 10.13
N HIS A 83 7.41 -4.34 11.16
CA HIS A 83 8.32 -5.48 11.28
C HIS A 83 7.85 -6.59 10.37
N THR A 84 8.73 -7.01 9.47
CA THR A 84 8.45 -8.08 8.52
C THR A 84 9.43 -9.24 8.68
N PRO A 85 9.14 -10.43 8.13
CA PRO A 85 10.07 -11.55 8.14
C PRO A 85 11.42 -11.29 7.45
N CYS A 86 11.53 -10.21 6.67
CA CYS A 86 12.69 -9.90 5.84
C CYS A 86 13.37 -8.57 6.22
N GLY A 87 13.03 -8.02 7.38
CA GLY A 87 13.54 -6.72 7.86
C GLY A 87 12.43 -5.68 8.03
N PRO A 88 12.71 -4.58 8.75
CA PRO A 88 11.73 -3.52 8.96
C PRO A 88 11.46 -2.74 7.67
N ILE A 89 10.24 -2.21 7.55
CA ILE A 89 9.81 -1.29 6.50
C ILE A 89 9.32 -0.02 7.17
N SER A 90 9.91 1.12 6.82
CA SER A 90 9.42 2.43 7.21
C SER A 90 8.15 2.75 6.45
N ILE A 91 7.15 3.30 7.16
CA ILE A 91 5.85 3.64 6.58
C ILE A 91 5.43 5.07 6.91
N ARG A 92 4.64 5.64 6.01
CA ARG A 92 3.98 6.94 6.17
C ARG A 92 2.50 6.84 5.84
N PHE A 93 1.68 7.49 6.64
CA PHE A 93 0.24 7.53 6.50
C PHE A 93 -0.23 8.87 5.95
N PHE A 94 -1.25 8.80 5.09
CA PHE A 94 -2.02 9.94 4.62
C PHE A 94 -3.48 9.67 4.94
N ILE A 95 -3.95 10.28 6.03
CA ILE A 95 -5.24 9.99 6.63
C ILE A 95 -6.14 11.20 6.43
N THR A 96 -7.33 10.94 5.91
CA THR A 96 -8.39 11.94 5.80
C THR A 96 -9.61 11.46 6.56
N GLY A 97 -10.63 12.32 6.62
CA GLY A 97 -11.94 11.89 7.07
C GLY A 97 -12.44 10.67 6.29
N ASP A 98 -12.05 10.45 5.03
CA ASP A 98 -12.66 9.44 4.16
C ASP A 98 -11.84 8.17 3.93
N TYR A 99 -10.51 8.26 3.93
CA TYR A 99 -9.62 7.15 3.61
C TYR A 99 -8.34 7.16 4.46
N VAL A 100 -7.70 5.99 4.52
CA VAL A 100 -6.33 5.81 5.00
C VAL A 100 -5.48 5.31 3.84
N HIS A 101 -4.44 6.06 3.47
CA HIS A 101 -3.43 5.61 2.53
C HIS A 101 -2.10 5.42 3.24
N CYS A 102 -1.36 4.36 2.91
CA CYS A 102 -0.07 4.06 3.50
C CYS A 102 0.92 3.76 2.38
N ILE A 103 2.10 4.36 2.48
CA ILE A 103 3.27 4.08 1.64
C ILE A 103 4.41 3.58 2.51
N GLY A 104 5.37 2.87 1.93
CA GLY A 104 6.51 2.38 2.69
C GLY A 104 7.65 1.87 1.83
N ALA A 105 8.84 1.90 2.42
CA ALA A 105 10.12 1.53 1.82
C ALA A 105 11.09 1.02 2.89
N THR A 106 12.25 0.53 2.48
CA THR A 106 13.27 -0.02 3.38
C THR A 106 14.05 1.06 4.13
N ALA A 107 14.07 2.29 3.65
CA ALA A 107 14.65 3.46 4.32
C ALA A 107 13.70 4.66 4.27
N ASP A 108 13.78 5.56 5.24
CA ASP A 108 12.89 6.74 5.35
C ASP A 108 13.03 7.68 4.14
N GLU A 109 14.26 7.89 3.67
CA GLU A 109 14.52 8.75 2.50
C GLU A 109 13.89 8.16 1.23
N GLU A 110 13.78 6.83 1.13
CA GLU A 110 13.09 6.18 0.03
C GLU A 110 11.58 6.38 0.12
N VAL A 111 11.01 6.46 1.33
CA VAL A 111 9.58 6.75 1.53
C VAL A 111 9.23 8.13 0.99
N ASP A 112 10.09 9.12 1.25
CA ASP A 112 9.89 10.50 0.79
C ASP A 112 9.96 10.65 -0.73
N ALA A 113 10.71 9.76 -1.40
CA ALA A 113 10.82 9.73 -2.85
C ALA A 113 9.64 9.00 -3.55
N ILE A 114 8.72 8.38 -2.80
CA ILE A 114 7.57 7.69 -3.39
C ILE A 114 6.57 8.70 -3.93
N VAL A 115 6.27 8.55 -5.22
CA VAL A 115 5.16 9.25 -5.87
C VAL A 115 3.89 8.45 -5.64
N TRP A 116 2.81 9.11 -5.24
CA TRP A 116 1.52 8.44 -4.99
C TRP A 116 0.34 9.30 -5.45
N ASP A 117 -0.79 8.64 -5.71
CA ASP A 117 -2.06 9.28 -6.06
C ASP A 117 -3.22 8.47 -5.46
N VAL A 118 -4.25 9.15 -4.97
CA VAL A 118 -5.49 8.56 -4.44
C VAL A 118 -6.67 9.26 -5.10
N ARG A 119 -7.57 8.47 -5.70
CA ARG A 119 -8.76 9.00 -6.38
C ARG A 119 -10.03 8.36 -5.85
N LYS A 120 -11.06 9.21 -5.71
CA LYS A 120 -12.42 8.78 -5.43
C LYS A 120 -13.08 8.27 -6.72
N ILE A 121 -13.63 7.06 -6.64
CA ILE A 121 -14.42 6.43 -7.68
C ILE A 121 -15.86 6.95 -7.54
N THR A 122 -16.39 7.51 -8.63
CA THR A 122 -17.73 8.12 -8.65
C THR A 122 -18.84 7.13 -9.02
N TRP A 123 -18.48 5.95 -9.50
CA TRP A 123 -19.45 4.92 -9.88
C TRP A 123 -20.04 4.26 -8.64
N THR A 124 -21.36 4.01 -8.65
CA THR A 124 -22.08 3.40 -7.52
C THR A 124 -22.01 1.88 -7.48
N HIS A 125 -21.74 1.25 -8.63
CA HIS A 125 -21.57 -0.20 -8.77
C HIS A 125 -20.53 -0.48 -9.85
N SER A 126 -19.54 -1.31 -9.53
CA SER A 126 -18.50 -1.76 -10.45
C SER A 126 -18.22 -3.23 -10.24
N SER A 127 -17.83 -3.93 -11.30
CA SER A 127 -17.27 -5.26 -11.16
C SER A 127 -15.79 -5.15 -10.75
N PRO A 128 -15.20 -6.18 -10.10
CA PRO A 128 -13.78 -6.18 -9.76
C PRO A 128 -12.84 -5.92 -10.95
N ASN A 129 -13.26 -6.31 -12.16
CA ASN A 129 -12.53 -6.05 -13.40
C ASN A 129 -12.52 -4.56 -13.77
N VAL A 130 -13.63 -3.85 -13.54
CA VAL A 130 -13.73 -2.40 -13.78
C VAL A 130 -12.85 -1.65 -12.77
N GLU A 131 -12.86 -2.04 -11.50
CA GLU A 131 -12.02 -1.43 -10.45
C GLU A 131 -10.53 -1.67 -10.71
N SER A 132 -10.18 -2.91 -11.06
CA SER A 132 -8.81 -3.28 -11.45
C SER A 132 -8.35 -2.55 -12.72
N GLY A 133 -9.25 -2.35 -13.68
CA GLY A 133 -8.99 -1.56 -14.89
C GLY A 133 -8.75 -0.08 -14.56
N PHE A 134 -9.60 0.50 -13.70
CA PHE A 134 -9.51 1.89 -13.28
C PHE A 134 -8.21 2.19 -12.54
N VAL A 135 -7.82 1.38 -11.54
CA VAL A 135 -6.58 1.62 -10.79
C VAL A 135 -5.34 1.48 -11.69
N ARG A 136 -5.37 0.56 -12.66
CA ARG A 136 -4.29 0.40 -13.64
C ARG A 136 -4.18 1.60 -14.57
N GLU A 137 -5.30 2.10 -15.08
CA GLU A 137 -5.33 3.30 -15.93
C GLU A 137 -4.88 4.54 -15.15
N MET A 138 -5.31 4.67 -13.90
CA MET A 138 -4.86 5.73 -13.00
C MET A 138 -3.35 5.67 -12.79
N ALA A 139 -2.80 4.50 -12.45
CA ALA A 139 -1.36 4.32 -12.29
C ALA A 139 -0.58 4.62 -13.58
N ARG A 140 -1.10 4.17 -14.74
CA ARG A 140 -0.52 4.44 -16.07
C ARG A 140 -0.36 5.94 -16.31
N ARG A 141 -1.42 6.71 -16.05
CA ARG A 141 -1.42 8.17 -16.18
C ARG A 141 -0.42 8.82 -15.22
N SER A 142 -0.46 8.48 -13.94
CA SER A 142 0.44 9.06 -12.93
C SER A 142 1.92 8.81 -13.27
N ILE A 143 2.25 7.60 -13.72
CA ILE A 143 3.60 7.26 -14.18
C ILE A 143 3.96 8.05 -15.44
N SER A 144 3.07 8.12 -16.43
CA SER A 144 3.34 8.84 -17.69
C SER A 144 3.62 10.33 -17.47
N VAL A 145 2.83 10.99 -16.61
CA VAL A 145 3.03 12.40 -16.23
C VAL A 145 4.36 12.58 -15.52
N TYR A 146 4.70 11.70 -14.57
CA TYR A 146 5.95 11.78 -13.84
C TYR A 146 7.19 11.62 -14.74
N LEU A 147 7.12 10.72 -15.73
CA LEU A 147 8.23 10.45 -16.65
C LEU A 147 8.28 11.41 -17.84
N GLY A 148 7.25 12.23 -18.08
CA GLY A 148 7.11 13.02 -19.30
C GLY A 148 6.89 12.16 -20.55
N GLU A 149 6.29 10.98 -20.40
CA GLU A 149 6.00 10.03 -21.47
C GLU A 149 4.51 10.05 -21.86
N GLN A 150 4.19 9.51 -23.02
CA GLN A 150 2.79 9.27 -23.39
C GLN A 150 2.23 8.08 -22.59
N PRO A 151 0.95 8.10 -22.15
CA PRO A 151 0.35 6.97 -21.44
C PRO A 151 0.46 5.64 -22.19
N GLU A 152 0.45 5.64 -23.52
CA GLU A 152 0.55 4.46 -24.39
C GLU A 152 1.95 3.83 -24.36
N ALA A 153 2.96 4.57 -23.90
CA ALA A 153 4.30 4.04 -23.71
C ALA A 153 4.45 3.27 -22.38
N VAL A 154 3.47 3.37 -21.48
CA VAL A 154 3.48 2.77 -20.14
C VAL A 154 2.58 1.54 -20.11
N ASP A 155 3.19 0.36 -20.09
CA ASP A 155 2.48 -0.90 -19.90
C ASP A 155 2.55 -1.35 -18.43
N ILE A 156 1.45 -1.86 -17.89
CA ILE A 156 1.41 -2.47 -16.54
C ILE A 156 0.92 -3.90 -16.65
N ILE A 157 1.84 -4.84 -16.43
CA ILE A 157 1.63 -6.28 -16.62
C ILE A 157 1.65 -6.97 -15.26
N ARG A 158 0.75 -7.92 -15.04
CA ARG A 158 0.85 -8.86 -13.90
C ARG A 158 1.12 -10.25 -14.46
N PRO A 159 2.38 -10.72 -14.48
CA PRO A 159 2.65 -12.08 -14.95
C PRO A 159 1.97 -13.11 -14.04
N ASN A 160 1.56 -14.22 -14.65
CA ASN A 160 1.10 -15.38 -13.89
C ASN A 160 2.32 -16.10 -13.30
N GLU A 161 2.27 -16.38 -12.00
CA GLU A 161 3.18 -17.26 -11.30
C GLU A 161 2.42 -18.51 -10.82
N ASP A 162 3.15 -19.57 -10.49
CA ASP A 162 2.58 -20.85 -10.00
C ASP A 162 1.67 -20.69 -8.76
N ARG A 163 1.80 -19.56 -8.02
CA ARG A 163 1.03 -19.24 -6.82
C ARG A 163 0.02 -18.09 -7.01
N GLY A 164 -0.28 -17.72 -8.25
CA GLY A 164 -1.21 -16.65 -8.60
C GLY A 164 -0.54 -15.48 -9.32
N LEU A 165 -1.17 -14.30 -9.27
CA LEU A 165 -0.65 -13.12 -9.97
C LEU A 165 0.57 -12.54 -9.24
N ALA A 166 1.67 -12.37 -9.97
CA ALA A 166 2.84 -11.65 -9.50
C ALA A 166 2.53 -10.18 -9.13
N PRO A 167 3.42 -9.50 -8.40
CA PRO A 167 3.41 -8.05 -8.34
C PRO A 167 3.40 -7.41 -9.74
N PRO A 168 2.74 -6.25 -9.92
CA PRO A 168 2.71 -5.58 -11.21
C PRO A 168 4.11 -5.12 -11.63
N VAL A 169 4.42 -5.36 -12.91
CA VAL A 169 5.63 -4.93 -13.59
C VAL A 169 5.25 -3.81 -14.56
N VAL A 170 5.89 -2.67 -14.43
CA VAL A 170 5.74 -1.55 -15.38
C VAL A 170 6.66 -1.83 -16.58
N ARG A 171 6.36 -1.37 -17.79
CA ARG A 171 7.35 -1.33 -18.89
C ARG A 171 7.21 0.00 -19.61
N ILE A 172 8.35 0.59 -19.98
CA ILE A 172 8.38 1.82 -20.76
C ILE A 172 8.93 1.47 -22.15
N GLY A 173 8.02 1.28 -23.11
CA GLY A 173 8.36 0.72 -24.43
C GLY A 173 9.12 -0.61 -24.33
N ARG A 174 10.33 -0.66 -24.91
CA ARG A 174 11.21 -1.86 -24.88
C ARG A 174 12.24 -1.88 -23.74
N LYS A 175 12.33 -0.83 -22.92
CA LYS A 175 13.32 -0.75 -21.84
C LYS A 175 12.81 -1.52 -20.61
N PRO A 176 13.69 -2.27 -19.92
CA PRO A 176 13.32 -2.85 -18.63
C PRO A 176 12.98 -1.72 -17.65
N PRO A 177 11.88 -1.83 -16.90
CA PRO A 177 11.50 -0.78 -15.98
C PRO A 177 12.51 -0.68 -14.84
N ALA A 178 12.75 0.55 -14.44
CA ALA A 178 13.31 0.86 -13.14
C ALA A 178 12.20 1.33 -12.20
N ILE A 179 10.96 0.81 -12.31
CA ILE A 179 9.79 1.33 -11.59
C ILE A 179 9.17 0.27 -10.71
N ASN A 180 8.91 0.67 -9.48
CA ASN A 180 8.38 -0.17 -8.44
C ASN A 180 6.93 0.21 -8.14
N LEU A 181 5.93 -0.44 -8.76
CA LEU A 181 4.52 -0.06 -8.65
C LEU A 181 3.72 -0.87 -7.61
N SER A 182 3.00 -0.18 -6.73
CA SER A 182 1.95 -0.73 -5.87
C SER A 182 0.59 -0.14 -6.25
N MET A 183 -0.46 -0.95 -6.20
CA MET A 183 -1.84 -0.53 -6.47
C MET A 183 -2.77 -1.12 -5.42
N SER A 184 -3.84 -0.40 -5.10
CA SER A 184 -4.95 -0.86 -4.27
C SER A 184 -6.25 -0.19 -4.67
N HIS A 185 -7.36 -0.86 -4.41
CA HIS A 185 -8.68 -0.24 -4.37
C HIS A 185 -9.42 -0.80 -3.16
N ASP A 186 -10.21 0.04 -2.51
CA ASP A 186 -11.10 -0.33 -1.42
C ASP A 186 -12.29 0.63 -1.38
N GLY A 187 -13.50 0.07 -1.29
CA GLY A 187 -14.75 0.82 -1.43
C GLY A 187 -14.73 1.76 -2.63
N ARG A 188 -14.85 3.06 -2.37
CA ARG A 188 -14.89 4.12 -3.40
C ARG A 188 -13.53 4.76 -3.67
N PHE A 189 -12.43 4.13 -3.31
CA PHE A 189 -11.09 4.72 -3.49
C PHE A 189 -10.19 3.77 -4.26
N ALA A 190 -9.42 4.34 -5.19
CA ALA A 190 -8.28 3.69 -5.82
C ALA A 190 -7.02 4.46 -5.46
N ALA A 191 -5.92 3.74 -5.25
CA ALA A 191 -4.62 4.31 -4.95
C ALA A 191 -3.51 3.63 -5.74
N CYS A 192 -2.49 4.39 -6.10
CA CYS A 192 -1.24 3.88 -6.63
C CYS A 192 -0.05 4.57 -5.96
N ALA A 193 1.04 3.84 -5.81
CA ALA A 193 2.32 4.37 -5.32
C ALA A 193 3.47 3.75 -6.14
N PHE A 194 4.43 4.57 -6.54
CA PHE A 194 5.60 4.10 -7.28
C PHE A 194 6.88 4.87 -6.95
N SER A 195 8.00 4.18 -7.07
CA SER A 195 9.34 4.76 -7.03
C SER A 195 10.09 4.43 -8.32
N VAL A 196 11.01 5.30 -8.70
CA VAL A 196 11.90 5.11 -9.86
C VAL A 196 13.31 4.87 -9.34
N TYR A 197 13.89 3.74 -9.71
CA TYR A 197 15.29 3.43 -9.51
C TYR A 197 16.11 4.14 -10.58
N HIS A 198 17.10 4.92 -10.16
CA HIS A 198 18.24 5.16 -11.02
C HIS A 198 19.13 3.93 -10.86
N ALA A 199 19.34 3.17 -11.93
CA ALA A 199 20.43 2.20 -11.93
C ALA A 199 21.68 2.99 -11.55
N GLN A 200 22.29 2.68 -10.41
CA GLN A 200 23.60 3.23 -10.10
C GLN A 200 24.47 2.89 -11.29
N SER A 201 24.98 3.92 -11.97
CA SER A 201 26.03 3.79 -12.97
C SER A 201 27.22 3.16 -12.25
N GLY A 202 27.26 1.82 -12.29
CA GLY A 202 28.37 1.02 -11.80
C GLY A 202 29.63 1.53 -12.47
N THR A 203 30.39 2.29 -11.70
CA THR A 203 31.65 2.83 -12.13
C THR A 203 32.69 1.75 -11.87
N ARG A 204 33.10 1.11 -12.96
CA ARG A 204 34.29 0.25 -13.15
C ARG A 204 34.29 -1.14 -12.52
#